data_AF-A0ABD2Q9R7-F1
#
_entry.id   AF-A0ABD2Q9R7-F1
#
_cell.length_a   1.000
_cell.length_b   1.000
_cell.length_c   1.000
_cell.angle_alpha   90.00
_cell.angle_beta   90.00
_cell.angle_gamma   90.00
#
_symmetry.space_group_name_H-M   'P 1'
#
loop_
_entity.id
_entity.type
_entity.pdbx_description
1 polymer ?
#
loop_
_entity_poly.entity_id
_entity_poly.type
_entity_poly.pdbx_seq_one_letter_code
_entity_poly.pdbx_strand_id
1 'polypeptide(L)'
;MLPQTAALSLIEKACTLETYGVDPVKVKSLLHPKSRCHLGVTPRGIVEFMNNAQYQVLPWHSIVKISTDGKSLMIQVIDNVGCLLSY
;
A
#
# COMPACT_ATOMS: atom_id res chain seq x y z
N MET A 1 30.99 17.79 -3.05
CA MET A 1 29.84 17.52 -2.15
C MET A 1 30.33 16.63 -1.02
N LEU A 2 30.04 16.95 0.24
CA LEU A 2 30.46 16.08 1.37
C LEU A 2 29.60 14.79 1.35
N PRO A 3 30.14 13.63 1.77
CA PRO A 3 29.39 12.36 1.76
C PRO A 3 28.04 12.44 2.49
N GLN A 4 27.99 13.14 3.62
CA GLN A 4 26.77 13.38 4.38
C GLN A 4 25.70 14.15 3.59
N THR A 5 26.10 15.18 2.82
CA THR A 5 25.18 15.97 2.00
C THR A 5 24.66 15.16 0.81
N ALA A 6 25.52 14.32 0.22
CA ALA A 6 25.12 13.42 -0.86
C ALA A 6 24.12 12.36 -0.36
N ALA A 7 24.37 11.77 0.82
CA ALA A 7 23.49 10.78 1.43
C ALA A 7 22.12 11.38 1.77
N LEU A 8 22.08 12.57 2.38
CA LEU A 8 20.82 13.27 2.67
C LEU A 8 20.04 13.57 1.39
N SER A 9 20.68 14.12 0.36
CA SER A 9 20.01 14.40 -0.91
C SER A 9 19.46 13.13 -1.59
N LEU A 10 20.14 12.00 -1.44
CA LEU A 10 19.66 10.71 -1.93
C LEU A 10 18.38 10.28 -1.19
N ILE A 11 18.37 10.36 0.15
CA ILE A 11 17.20 9.99 0.96
C ILE A 11 16.02 10.92 0.66
N GLU A 12 16.27 12.23 0.58
CA GLU A 12 15.24 13.22 0.23
C GLU A 12 14.62 12.95 -1.13
N LYS A 13 15.41 12.56 -2.13
CA LYS A 13 14.86 12.17 -3.44
C LYS A 13 14.11 10.84 -3.35
N ALA A 14 14.70 9.84 -2.70
CA ALA A 14 14.12 8.52 -2.62
C ALA A 14 12.76 8.56 -1.91
N CYS A 15 12.62 9.31 -0.82
CA CYS A 15 11.37 9.41 -0.05
C CYS A 15 10.20 10.10 -0.79
N THR A 16 10.45 10.72 -1.95
CA THR A 16 9.39 11.25 -2.82
C THR A 16 8.78 10.19 -3.74
N LEU A 17 9.42 9.04 -3.89
CA LEU A 17 8.92 7.95 -4.74
C LEU A 17 7.79 7.19 -4.02
N GLU A 18 6.69 6.93 -4.73
CA GLU A 18 5.54 6.18 -4.19
C GLU A 18 5.91 4.76 -3.74
N THR A 19 6.96 4.19 -4.31
CA THR A 19 7.45 2.83 -4.03
C THR A 19 8.55 2.79 -2.98
N TYR A 20 8.99 3.94 -2.47
CA TYR A 20 10.07 3.99 -1.48
C TYR A 20 9.63 3.39 -0.14
N GLY A 21 10.38 2.38 0.31
CA GLY A 21 10.07 1.68 1.56
C GLY A 21 8.81 0.81 1.50
N VAL A 22 8.23 0.61 0.31
CA VAL A 22 7.10 -0.30 0.11
C VAL A 22 7.62 -1.72 -0.10
N ASP A 23 7.18 -2.67 0.73
CA ASP A 23 7.32 -4.10 0.50
C ASP A 23 5.99 -4.65 -0.07
N PRO A 24 5.88 -4.83 -1.41
CA PRO A 24 4.61 -5.14 -2.06
C PRO A 24 4.21 -6.62 -1.88
N VAL A 25 3.07 -6.83 -1.22
CA VAL A 25 2.43 -8.15 -1.11
C VAL A 25 1.47 -8.35 -2.28
N LYS A 26 1.69 -9.38 -3.09
CA LYS A 26 0.78 -9.74 -4.19
C LYS A 26 -0.57 -10.18 -3.63
N VAL A 27 -1.65 -9.62 -4.16
CA VAL A 27 -3.02 -9.98 -3.78
C VAL A 27 -3.91 -10.07 -5.01
N LYS A 28 -5.03 -10.80 -4.88
CA LYS A 28 -6.14 -10.80 -5.83
C LYS A 28 -7.28 -9.97 -5.26
N SER A 29 -7.66 -8.93 -5.99
CA SER A 29 -8.84 -8.15 -5.64
C SER A 29 -10.10 -8.90 -6.03
N LEU A 30 -11.06 -9.05 -5.10
CA LEU A 30 -12.37 -9.63 -5.44
C LEU A 30 -13.18 -8.72 -6.37
N LEU A 31 -12.94 -7.39 -6.30
CA LEU A 31 -13.57 -6.40 -7.18
C LEU A 31 -12.90 -6.37 -8.57
N HIS A 32 -11.59 -6.60 -8.62
CA HIS A 32 -10.80 -6.58 -9.86
C HIS A 32 -10.06 -7.91 -10.10
N PRO A 33 -10.76 -9.03 -10.31
CA PRO A 33 -10.16 -10.38 -10.32
C PRO A 33 -9.17 -10.64 -11.47
N LYS A 34 -9.18 -9.80 -12.51
CA LYS A 34 -8.27 -9.90 -13.67
C LYS A 34 -7.04 -8.98 -13.54
N SER A 35 -7.00 -8.12 -12.54
CA SER A 35 -5.92 -7.14 -12.35
C SER A 35 -4.81 -7.71 -11.49
N ARG A 36 -3.56 -7.36 -11.81
CA ARG A 36 -2.42 -7.63 -10.92
C ARG A 36 -2.41 -6.57 -9.83
N CYS A 37 -2.81 -6.96 -8.63
CA CYS A 37 -2.85 -6.08 -7.47
C CYS A 37 -1.70 -6.40 -6.51
N HIS A 38 -1.18 -5.35 -5.88
CA HIS A 38 -0.25 -5.46 -4.76
C HIS A 38 -0.72 -4.55 -3.63
N LEU A 39 -0.49 -4.97 -2.39
CA LEU A 39 -0.63 -4.12 -1.22
C LEU A 39 0.73 -3.69 -0.72
N GLY A 40 0.87 -2.40 -0.45
CA GLY A 40 1.97 -1.83 0.29
C GLY A 40 1.51 -1.31 1.64
N VAL A 41 2.37 -1.39 2.64
CA VAL A 41 2.16 -0.69 3.92
C VAL A 41 3.12 0.49 3.96
N THR A 42 2.60 1.68 4.24
CA THR A 42 3.38 2.93 4.28
C THR A 42 3.07 3.70 5.56
N PRO A 43 3.89 4.70 5.94
CA PRO A 43 3.56 5.60 7.04
C PRO A 43 2.21 6.33 6.87
N ARG A 44 1.73 6.49 5.62
CA ARG A 44 0.46 7.16 5.33
C ARG A 44 -0.76 6.23 5.45
N GLY A 45 -0.58 4.93 5.29
CA GLY A 45 -1.67 3.96 5.26
C GLY A 45 -1.33 2.68 4.50
N ILE A 46 -2.35 1.88 4.22
CA ILE A 46 -2.27 0.76 3.28
C ILE A 46 -2.50 1.29 1.88
N VAL A 47 -1.65 0.91 0.94
CA VAL A 47 -1.69 1.36 -0.45
C VAL A 47 -2.00 0.16 -1.34
N GLU A 48 -3.01 0.27 -2.20
CA GLU A 48 -3.23 -0.70 -3.26
C GLU A 48 -2.58 -0.19 -4.55
N PHE A 49 -1.77 -1.04 -5.16
CA PHE A 49 -1.18 -0.84 -6.46
C PHE A 49 -1.85 -1.75 -7.48
N MET A 50 -2.28 -1.19 -8.61
CA MET A 50 -2.82 -1.95 -9.73
C MET A 50 -1.96 -1.72 -10.95
N ASN A 51 -1.54 -2.80 -11.62
CA ASN A 51 -0.72 -2.71 -12.83
C ASN A 51 0.55 -1.85 -12.67
N ASN A 52 1.20 -1.94 -11.49
CA ASN A 52 2.41 -1.20 -11.10
C ASN A 52 2.24 0.32 -10.93
N ALA A 53 1.00 0.81 -10.79
CA ALA A 53 0.71 2.20 -10.42
C ALA A 53 -0.07 2.23 -9.10
N GLN A 54 0.15 3.28 -8.29
CA GLN A 54 -0.65 3.52 -7.09
C GLN A 54 -2.12 3.74 -7.50
N TYR A 55 -3.01 2.89 -7.02
CA TYR A 55 -4.44 2.94 -7.34
C TYR A 55 -5.22 3.67 -6.25
N GLN A 56 -5.01 3.29 -4.99
CA GLN A 56 -5.65 3.96 -3.85
C GLN A 56 -4.79 3.88 -2.59
N VAL A 57 -4.97 4.85 -1.71
CA VAL A 57 -4.43 4.85 -0.35
C VAL A 57 -5.60 4.76 0.61
N LEU A 58 -5.52 3.84 1.57
CA LEU A 58 -6.40 3.71 2.71
C LEU A 58 -5.67 4.31 3.93
N PRO A 59 -5.94 5.57 4.29
CA PRO A 59 -5.25 6.22 5.38
C PRO A 59 -5.45 5.50 6.71
N TRP A 60 -4.45 5.52 7.59
CA TRP A 60 -4.56 4.87 8.89
C TRP A 60 -5.78 5.33 9.70
N HIS A 61 -6.08 6.64 9.66
CA HIS A 61 -7.23 7.21 10.37
C HIS A 61 -8.59 6.79 9.80
N SER A 62 -8.65 6.25 8.58
CA SER A 62 -9.90 5.74 7.99
C SER A 62 -10.09 4.25 8.21
N ILE A 63 -9.06 3.50 8.61
CA ILE A 63 -9.12 2.06 8.82
C ILE A 63 -9.65 1.77 10.23
N VAL A 64 -10.80 1.09 10.29
CA VAL A 64 -11.45 0.68 11.54
C VAL A 64 -10.89 -0.65 12.03
N LYS A 65 -10.67 -1.59 11.11
CA LYS A 65 -10.25 -2.95 11.43
C LYS A 65 -9.53 -3.58 10.25
N ILE A 66 -8.48 -4.33 10.55
CA ILE A 66 -7.81 -5.24 9.61
C ILE A 66 -7.96 -6.65 10.17
N SER A 67 -8.42 -7.59 9.34
CA SER A 67 -8.63 -8.98 9.76
C SER A 67 -8.33 -9.95 8.63
N THR A 68 -7.99 -11.18 9.00
CA THR A 68 -7.74 -12.26 8.04
C THR A 68 -8.29 -13.59 8.57
N ASP A 69 -8.75 -14.45 7.67
CA ASP A 69 -9.26 -15.79 7.96
C ASP A 69 -8.29 -16.90 7.52
N GLY A 70 -7.07 -16.57 7.09
CA GLY A 70 -6.14 -17.56 6.54
C GLY A 70 -6.31 -17.79 5.03
N LYS A 71 -7.29 -17.16 4.35
CA LYS A 71 -7.41 -17.12 2.88
C LYS A 71 -7.63 -15.72 2.27
N SER A 72 -8.15 -14.79 3.06
CA SER A 72 -8.50 -13.43 2.65
C SER A 72 -8.06 -12.42 3.69
N LEU A 73 -7.70 -11.23 3.23
CA LEU A 73 -7.50 -10.02 4.00
C LEU A 73 -8.71 -9.11 3.82
N MET A 74 -9.31 -8.70 4.93
CA MET A 74 -10.43 -7.77 4.97
C MET A 74 -10.01 -6.51 5.71
N ILE A 75 -10.10 -5.38 5.02
CA ILE A 75 -9.81 -4.05 5.57
C ILE A 75 -11.13 -3.28 5.64
N GLN A 76 -11.60 -2.96 6.84
CA GLN A 76 -12.82 -2.17 7.07
C GLN A 76 -12.46 -0.70 7.23
N VAL A 77 -13.16 0.20 6.52
CA VAL A 77 -12.96 1.66 6.61
C VAL A 77 -14.22 2.38 7.10
N ILE A 78 -14.06 3.57 7.68
CA ILE A 78 -15.14 4.32 8.37
C ILE A 78 -16.36 4.59 7.46
N ASP A 79 -16.13 4.89 6.16
CA ASP A 79 -17.19 5.34 5.23
C ASP A 79 -17.54 4.33 4.11
N ASN A 80 -17.03 3.09 4.14
CA ASN A 80 -17.37 2.04 3.17
C ASN A 80 -17.00 0.63 3.66
N VAL A 81 -17.70 -0.40 3.18
CA VAL A 81 -17.25 -1.81 3.33
C VAL A 81 -15.97 -1.95 2.50
N GLY A 82 -14.81 -1.91 3.16
CA GLY A 82 -13.53 -1.79 2.48
C GLY A 82 -13.10 -3.04 1.71
N CYS A 83 -11.99 -2.91 0.99
CA CYS A 83 -11.52 -3.89 0.01
C CYS A 83 -11.41 -5.30 0.59
N LEU A 84 -12.12 -6.23 -0.06
CA LEU A 84 -11.96 -7.67 0.14
C LEU A 84 -10.87 -8.17 -0.82
N LEU A 85 -9.75 -8.58 -0.25
CA LEU A 85 -8.59 -9.03 -1.00
C LEU A 85 -8.33 -10.50 -0.60
N SER A 86 -8.22 -11.38 -1.58
CA SER A 86 -7.84 -12.78 -1.39
C SER A 86 -6.39 -12.98 -1.83
N TYR A 87 -5.66 -13.90 -1.22
CA TYR A 87 -4.30 -14.24 -1.62
C TYR A 87 -4.25 -15.54 -2.41
#